data_AF-A0A0X8E213-F1
#
_entry.id   AF-A0A0X8E213-F1
#
_cell.length_a   1.000
_cell.length_b   1.000
_cell.length_c   1.000
_cell.angle_alpha   90.00
_cell.angle_beta   90.00
_cell.angle_gamma   90.00
#
_symmetry.space_group_name_H-M   'P 1'
#
loop_
_entity.id
_entity.type
_entity.pdbx_description
1 polymer ?
#
loop_
_entity_poly.entity_id
_entity_poly.type
_entity_poly.pdbx_seq_one_letter_code
_entity_poly.pdbx_strand_id
1 'polypeptide(L)'
;MQNPASFQLNIDHLDPDTEQILFAVGSDVRDPSYFWPVDTSGLGRVDIVSGSKADELALQLSYDNVQIGRIEHDLGKAVDEFLAMPEPSRGVKTVIFSADSMRRTRAHLGLSAVEAPE
;
A
#
# COMPACT_ATOMS: atom_id res chain seq x y z
N MET A 1 -8.52 -0.03 0.20
CA MET A 1 -9.11 -1.22 0.85
C MET A 1 -10.09 -0.80 1.93
N GLN A 2 -11.30 -1.38 1.96
CA GLN A 2 -12.33 -1.05 2.97
C GLN A 2 -12.84 -2.27 3.76
N ASN A 3 -12.81 -3.44 3.12
CA ASN A 3 -13.22 -4.73 3.70
C ASN A 3 -12.47 -5.87 2.97
N PRO A 4 -12.50 -7.12 3.49
CA PRO A 4 -11.78 -8.26 2.88
C PRO A 4 -12.12 -8.49 1.40
N ALA A 5 -13.40 -8.45 1.03
CA ALA A 5 -13.81 -8.70 -0.36
C ALA A 5 -13.25 -7.63 -1.32
N SER A 6 -13.35 -6.36 -0.96
CA SER A 6 -12.75 -5.26 -1.72
C SER A 6 -11.23 -5.34 -1.76
N PHE A 7 -10.61 -5.90 -0.72
CA PHE A 7 -9.17 -6.07 -0.66
C PHE A 7 -8.75 -7.18 -1.63
N GLN A 8 -9.37 -8.36 -1.58
CA GLN A 8 -9.12 -9.43 -2.55
C GLN A 8 -9.32 -8.95 -3.99
N LEU A 9 -10.43 -8.27 -4.29
CA LEU A 9 -10.67 -7.75 -5.65
C LEU A 9 -9.60 -6.76 -6.13
N ASN A 10 -9.01 -5.97 -5.22
CA ASN A 10 -7.92 -5.06 -5.58
C ASN A 10 -6.63 -5.85 -5.87
N ILE A 11 -6.34 -6.90 -5.10
CA ILE A 11 -5.17 -7.76 -5.32
C ILE A 11 -5.32 -8.50 -6.65
N ASP A 12 -6.48 -9.12 -6.90
CA ASP A 12 -6.76 -9.88 -8.13
C ASP A 12 -6.69 -9.02 -9.41
N HIS A 13 -6.84 -7.69 -9.29
CA HIS A 13 -6.76 -6.77 -10.43
C HIS A 13 -5.35 -6.32 -10.78
N LEU A 14 -4.36 -6.59 -9.93
CA LEU A 14 -2.98 -6.21 -10.20
C LEU A 14 -2.38 -7.14 -11.25
N ASP A 15 -1.64 -6.57 -12.20
CA ASP A 15 -0.81 -7.37 -13.11
C ASP A 15 0.23 -8.12 -12.25
N PRO A 16 0.33 -9.46 -12.34
CA PRO A 16 1.34 -10.22 -11.60
C PRO A 16 2.78 -9.74 -11.87
N ASP A 17 3.02 -9.08 -13.00
CA ASP A 17 4.31 -8.49 -13.37
C ASP A 17 4.50 -7.06 -12.82
N THR A 18 3.68 -6.62 -11.85
CA THR A 18 3.83 -5.28 -11.24
C THR A 18 5.13 -5.20 -10.44
N GLU A 19 6.11 -4.48 -10.97
CA GLU A 19 7.47 -4.47 -10.43
C GLU A 19 7.64 -3.64 -9.14
N GLN A 20 6.84 -2.58 -8.98
CA GLN A 20 7.06 -1.59 -7.93
C GLN A 20 5.78 -1.31 -7.14
N ILE A 21 5.76 -1.76 -5.88
CA ILE A 21 4.59 -1.68 -5.00
C ILE A 21 4.96 -1.03 -3.66
N LEU A 22 4.23 0.04 -3.33
CA LEU A 22 4.11 0.55 -1.96
C LEU A 22 2.76 0.09 -1.39
N PHE A 23 2.76 -0.53 -0.22
CA PHE A 23 1.55 -0.96 0.46
C PHE A 23 1.45 -0.28 1.83
N ALA A 24 0.54 0.68 1.97
CA ALA A 24 0.36 1.38 3.25
C ALA A 24 -1.05 1.24 3.85
N VAL A 25 -1.07 0.92 5.15
CA VAL A 25 -2.29 0.80 5.93
C VAL A 25 -2.27 1.71 7.14
N GLY A 26 -3.29 2.56 7.21
CA GLY A 26 -3.43 3.65 8.16
C GLY A 26 -4.25 3.27 9.39
N SER A 27 -4.54 4.26 10.21
CA SER A 27 -5.22 4.05 11.49
C SER A 27 -6.74 3.85 11.37
N ASP A 28 -7.28 4.06 10.17
CA ASP A 28 -8.68 3.72 9.84
C ASP A 28 -8.97 2.23 9.99
N VAL A 29 -7.94 1.41 9.88
CA VAL A 29 -7.99 -0.01 10.18
C VAL A 29 -7.86 -0.21 11.69
N ARG A 30 -9.00 -0.47 12.34
CA ARG A 30 -9.04 -0.74 13.79
C ARG A 30 -8.61 -2.16 14.13
N ASP A 31 -9.16 -3.13 13.40
CA ASP A 31 -8.89 -4.55 13.60
C ASP A 31 -8.12 -5.08 12.38
N PRO A 32 -6.83 -5.44 12.49
CA PRO A 32 -6.03 -6.00 11.41
C PRO A 32 -6.40 -7.45 11.07
N SER A 33 -7.30 -8.11 11.83
CA SER A 33 -7.72 -9.49 11.56
C SER A 33 -8.29 -9.68 10.15
N TYR A 34 -8.84 -8.60 9.54
CA TYR A 34 -9.40 -8.62 8.19
C TYR A 34 -8.37 -8.82 7.07
N PHE A 35 -7.06 -8.76 7.35
CA PHE A 35 -6.03 -9.09 6.37
C PHE A 35 -5.98 -10.59 6.07
N TRP A 36 -6.16 -11.43 7.10
CA TRP A 36 -5.91 -12.87 7.04
C TRP A 36 -6.80 -13.68 6.07
N PRO A 37 -8.04 -13.27 5.78
CA PRO A 37 -8.84 -13.95 4.76
C PRO A 37 -8.43 -13.63 3.31
N VAL A 38 -7.48 -12.72 3.09
CA VAL A 38 -7.09 -12.27 1.74
C VAL A 38 -5.81 -12.98 1.32
N ASP A 39 -5.85 -13.56 0.13
CA ASP A 39 -4.69 -14.15 -0.51
C ASP A 39 -3.90 -13.06 -1.24
N THR A 40 -2.73 -12.74 -0.71
CA THR A 40 -1.80 -11.76 -1.27
C THR A 40 -0.61 -12.41 -1.99
N SER A 41 -0.57 -13.75 -2.08
CA SER A 41 0.57 -14.49 -2.63
C SER A 41 0.86 -14.11 -4.09
N GLY A 42 -0.16 -13.68 -4.84
CA GLY A 42 -0.03 -13.18 -6.21
C GLY A 42 0.79 -11.90 -6.37
N LEU A 43 1.06 -11.15 -5.30
CA LEU A 43 1.89 -9.95 -5.35
C LEU A 43 3.36 -10.26 -5.64
N GLY A 44 3.86 -11.40 -5.15
CA GLY A 44 5.28 -11.79 -5.23
C GLY A 44 6.24 -10.92 -4.39
N ARG A 45 6.14 -9.59 -4.49
CA ARG A 45 6.98 -8.62 -3.78
C ARG A 45 6.25 -7.31 -3.49
N VAL A 46 6.60 -6.69 -2.37
CA VAL A 46 6.27 -5.30 -2.01
C VAL A 46 7.58 -4.59 -1.63
N ASP A 47 7.87 -3.46 -2.26
CA ASP A 47 9.12 -2.73 -2.00
C ASP A 47 9.10 -2.03 -0.65
N ILE A 48 7.98 -1.37 -0.33
CA ILE A 48 7.81 -0.65 0.92
C ILE A 48 6.44 -0.97 1.53
N VAL A 49 6.45 -1.39 2.79
CA VAL A 49 5.26 -1.53 3.62
C VAL A 49 5.22 -0.38 4.62
N SER A 50 4.08 0.31 4.74
CA SER A 50 4.00 1.55 5.53
C SER A 50 2.68 1.76 6.28
N GLY A 51 2.66 2.83 7.09
CA GLY A 51 1.53 3.26 7.89
C GLY A 51 1.50 2.65 9.29
N SER A 52 0.46 2.98 10.05
CA SER A 52 0.35 2.57 11.46
C SER A 52 0.14 1.07 11.68
N LYS A 53 -0.18 0.32 10.62
CA LYS A 53 -0.34 -1.14 10.64
C LYS A 53 0.74 -1.86 9.82
N ALA A 54 1.88 -1.20 9.57
CA ALA A 54 2.92 -1.74 8.72
C ALA A 54 3.41 -3.12 9.18
N ASP A 55 3.63 -3.31 10.48
CA ASP A 55 4.13 -4.59 11.02
C ASP A 55 3.10 -5.72 10.88
N GLU A 56 1.82 -5.45 11.14
CA GLU A 56 0.73 -6.43 10.98
C GLU A 56 0.55 -6.83 9.50
N LEU A 57 0.63 -5.85 8.60
CA LEU A 57 0.58 -6.08 7.17
C LEU A 57 1.81 -6.88 6.71
N ALA A 58 3.00 -6.51 7.16
CA ALA A 58 4.24 -7.22 6.83
C ALA A 58 4.20 -8.68 7.32
N LEU A 59 3.62 -8.92 8.49
CA LEU A 59 3.42 -10.27 9.01
C LEU A 59 2.53 -11.09 8.06
N GLN A 60 1.36 -10.57 7.69
CA GLN A 60 0.45 -11.29 6.79
C GLN A 60 1.07 -11.53 5.41
N LEU A 61 1.72 -10.53 4.81
CA LEU A 61 2.45 -10.66 3.54
C LEU A 61 3.53 -11.75 3.61
N SER A 62 4.24 -11.85 4.73
CA SER A 62 5.27 -12.87 4.94
C SER A 62 4.68 -14.29 4.99
N TYR A 63 3.49 -14.46 5.57
CA TYR A 63 2.78 -15.75 5.57
C TYR A 63 2.36 -16.18 4.17
N ASP A 64 2.05 -15.22 3.30
CA ASP A 64 1.71 -15.45 1.89
C ASP A 64 2.96 -15.54 0.98
N ASN A 65 4.16 -15.58 1.56
CA ASN A 65 5.45 -15.62 0.87
C ASN A 65 5.73 -14.41 -0.05
N VAL A 66 5.13 -13.26 0.26
CA VAL A 66 5.43 -12.00 -0.43
C VAL A 66 6.75 -11.44 0.10
N GLN A 67 7.69 -11.16 -0.81
CA GLN A 67 8.97 -10.55 -0.43
C GLN A 67 8.77 -9.11 -0.02
N ILE A 68 9.32 -8.72 1.13
CA ILE A 68 9.24 -7.35 1.64
C ILE A 68 10.61 -6.71 1.53
N GLY A 69 10.71 -5.62 0.77
CA GLY A 69 11.95 -4.85 0.64
C GLY A 69 12.28 -4.10 1.93
N ARG A 70 11.31 -3.34 2.45
CA ARG A 70 11.46 -2.56 3.69
C ARG A 70 10.11 -2.28 4.36
N ILE A 71 10.16 -2.15 5.68
CA ILE A 71 9.08 -1.59 6.50
C ILE A 71 9.48 -0.16 6.87
N GLU A 72 8.61 0.81 6.59
CA GLU A 72 8.79 2.23 6.94
C GLU A 72 7.50 2.77 7.55
N HIS A 73 7.47 2.97 8.86
CA HIS A 73 6.26 3.39 9.58
C HIS A 73 5.82 4.82 9.26
N ASP A 74 6.73 5.70 8.87
CA ASP A 74 6.39 7.06 8.43
C ASP A 74 5.90 7.05 6.97
N LEU A 75 4.61 7.30 6.79
CA LEU A 75 3.98 7.28 5.47
C LEU A 75 4.55 8.35 4.51
N GLY A 76 4.89 9.54 5.01
CA GLY A 76 5.43 10.60 4.17
C GLY A 76 6.80 10.21 3.64
N LYS A 77 7.66 9.73 4.54
CA LYS A 77 8.99 9.21 4.19
C LYS A 77 8.91 8.01 3.24
N ALA A 78 7.99 7.08 3.49
CA ALA A 78 7.78 5.93 2.60
C ALA A 78 7.39 6.36 1.18
N VAL A 79 6.51 7.36 1.06
CA VAL A 79 6.08 7.91 -0.24
C VAL A 79 7.26 8.60 -0.94
N ASP A 80 8.01 9.44 -0.22
CA ASP A 80 9.17 10.14 -0.78
C ASP A 80 10.23 9.16 -1.29
N GLU A 81 10.58 8.15 -0.49
CA GLU A 81 11.51 7.10 -0.86
C GLU A 81 11.00 6.28 -2.05
N PHE A 82 9.72 5.90 -2.05
CA PHE A 82 9.11 5.12 -3.12
C PHE A 82 9.13 5.89 -4.45
N LEU A 83 8.78 7.17 -4.43
CA LEU A 83 8.78 8.02 -5.62
C LEU A 83 10.21 8.28 -6.12
N ALA A 84 11.20 8.35 -5.23
CA ALA A 84 12.61 8.51 -5.60
C ALA A 84 13.27 7.25 -6.20
N MET A 85 12.64 6.07 -6.12
CA MET A 85 13.14 4.86 -6.80
C MET A 85 13.23 5.07 -8.32
N PRO A 86 14.11 4.34 -9.04
CA PRO A 86 14.11 4.33 -10.50
C PRO A 86 12.74 4.00 -11.08
N GLU A 87 12.45 4.46 -12.30
CA GLU A 87 11.24 4.05 -13.00
C GLU A 87 11.22 2.52 -13.22
N PRO A 88 10.04 1.88 -13.10
CA PRO A 88 9.93 0.45 -13.35
C PRO A 88 10.22 0.18 -14.83
N SER A 89 10.79 -0.99 -15.12
CA SER A 89 11.10 -1.39 -16.50
C SER A 89 9.83 -1.70 -17.29
N ARG A 90 8.74 -2.05 -16.59
CA ARG A 90 7.40 -2.26 -17.14
C ARG A 90 6.33 -1.72 -16.19
N GLY A 91 5.29 -1.11 -16.76
CA GLY A 91 4.11 -0.66 -16.02
C GLY A 91 4.32 0.69 -15.32
N VAL A 92 3.64 0.87 -14.18
CA VAL A 92 3.70 2.10 -13.38
C VAL A 92 3.91 1.76 -11.92
N LYS A 93 4.50 2.69 -11.18
CA LYS A 93 4.57 2.62 -9.71
C LYS A 93 3.16 2.49 -9.16
N THR A 94 2.92 1.40 -8.44
CA THR A 94 1.60 1.05 -7.94
C THR A 94 1.56 1.22 -6.44
N VAL A 95 0.45 1.78 -5.95
CA VAL A 95 0.29 2.02 -4.53
C VAL A 95 -1.04 1.49 -4.02
N ILE A 96 -0.96 0.63 -3.01
CA ILE A 96 -2.12 0.02 -2.36
C ILE A 96 -2.30 0.71 -1.01
N PHE A 97 -3.50 1.28 -0.80
CA PHE A 97 -3.77 2.08 0.39
C PHE A 97 -5.09 1.72 1.10
N SER A 98 -5.10 1.89 2.43
CA SER A 98 -6.33 2.17 3.17
C SER A 98 -6.84 3.59 2.88
N ALA A 99 -8.08 3.91 3.27
CA ALA A 99 -8.66 5.23 3.01
C ALA A 99 -7.91 6.35 3.73
N ASP A 100 -7.47 6.12 4.97
CA ASP A 100 -6.63 7.06 5.72
C ASP A 100 -5.27 7.27 5.04
N SER A 101 -4.59 6.20 4.68
CA SER A 101 -3.28 6.28 4.01
C SER A 101 -3.38 7.05 2.70
N MET A 102 -4.41 6.80 1.89
CA MET A 102 -4.64 7.55 0.66
C MET A 102 -4.79 9.05 0.92
N ARG A 103 -5.61 9.45 1.89
CA ARG A 103 -5.81 10.87 2.24
C ARG A 103 -4.51 11.53 2.72
N ARG A 104 -3.76 10.84 3.58
CA ARG A 104 -2.49 11.33 4.11
C ARG A 104 -1.42 11.44 3.02
N THR A 105 -1.33 10.46 2.12
CA THR A 105 -0.46 10.52 0.94
C THR A 105 -0.83 11.70 0.04
N ARG A 106 -2.11 11.90 -0.26
CA ARG A 106 -2.54 13.07 -1.04
C ARG A 106 -2.17 14.38 -0.37
N ALA A 107 -2.35 14.50 0.94
CA ALA A 107 -1.96 15.69 1.69
C ALA A 107 -0.44 15.93 1.66
N HIS A 108 0.34 14.87 1.85
CA HIS A 108 1.81 14.92 1.75
C HIS A 108 2.28 15.42 0.37
N LEU A 109 1.60 14.98 -0.70
CA LEU A 109 1.91 15.37 -2.08
C LEU A 109 1.30 16.73 -2.49
N GLY A 110 0.62 17.45 -1.60
CA GLY A 110 -0.08 18.70 -1.95
C GLY A 110 -1.29 18.51 -2.87
N LEU A 111 -1.83 17.30 -2.95
CA LEU A 111 -3.00 16.91 -3.77
C LEU A 111 -4.31 16.92 -2.99
N SER A 112 -4.31 17.39 -1.74
CA SER A 112 -5.56 17.71 -1.02
C SER A 112 -6.32 18.77 -1.81
N ALA A 113 -7.63 18.60 -1.99
CA ALA A 113 -8.43 19.60 -2.66
C ALA A 113 -8.23 20.95 -1.97
N VAL A 114 -7.60 21.90 -2.67
CA VAL A 114 -7.93 23.31 -2.51
C VAL A 114 -9.41 23.37 -2.87
N GLU A 115 -10.24 23.89 -1.96
CA GLU A 115 -11.63 24.23 -2.29
C GLU A 115 -11.65 24.92 -3.66
N ALA A 116 -12.49 24.44 -4.59
CA ALA A 116 -12.72 25.16 -5.82
C ALA A 116 -13.18 26.58 -5.45
N PRO A 117 -12.58 27.65 -6.02
CA PRO A 117 -13.06 29.00 -5.75
C PRO A 117 -14.45 29.19 -6.37
N GLU A 118 -15.39 29.58 -5.49
CA GLU A 118 -16.81 30.00 -5.65
C GLU A 118 -17.77 29.17 -6.52
#